data_AF-A0AAW0MNQ6-F1
#
_entry.id   AF-A0AAW0MNQ6-F1
#
_cell.length_a   1.000
_cell.length_b   1.000
_cell.length_c   1.000
_cell.angle_alpha   90.00
_cell.angle_beta   90.00
_cell.angle_gamma   90.00
#
_symmetry.space_group_name_H-M   'P 1'
#
loop_
_entity.id
_entity.type
_entity.pdbx_description
1 polymer ?
#
loop_
_entity_poly.entity_id
_entity_poly.type
_entity_poly.pdbx_seq_one_letter_code
_entity_poly.pdbx_strand_id
1 'polypeptide(L)'
;MELSRTQKTEELLSRLHLLEKYENKLTSAEFLQIHQTREHDKDIFEADLCSVYLHKLLMLDYRARYIQAQQKCTNEESTVEQNKSVDFYDTEEEDESKSEQTHIHPLDLQMAVFHCSDSFLQQKMVTKLSQCQYALPLLVPDPFSEDILCPLWTFRQIQKTWKKTEDNIVVQPVCKAETPMVFCFRLSSLSVSKSQYINTLINDRHTTFFHRNCRGSTKSRLLFEGVAEIAWYCPSGKPSDSFKDCVAFCNLHGDGLTHDKQLNLLMEMSSINVVFVPKIDRNSEDDKMINSLLESPKPLIVLIENSGIKAAQIKNVKYKVGLKDRNQSDVCEELKRIIRDMLSAPHKSFQLESMADPGFK
;
A
#
# COMPACT_ATOMS: atom_id res chain seq x y z
N MET A 1 -30.31 0.20 4.45
CA MET A 1 -29.72 1.28 5.27
C MET A 1 -28.23 1.01 5.30
N GLU A 2 -27.40 1.86 4.69
CA GLU A 2 -25.95 1.59 4.62
C GLU A 2 -25.35 1.62 6.02
N LEU A 3 -24.62 0.55 6.39
CA LEU A 3 -23.89 0.48 7.66
C LEU A 3 -22.85 1.60 7.72
N SER A 4 -22.70 2.23 8.90
CA SER A 4 -21.63 3.20 9.14
C SER A 4 -20.25 2.52 9.02
N ARG A 5 -19.19 3.30 8.76
CA ARG A 5 -17.82 2.75 8.68
C ARG A 5 -17.45 1.98 9.95
N THR A 6 -17.82 2.50 11.12
CA THR A 6 -17.59 1.87 12.41
C THR A 6 -18.29 0.51 12.52
N GLN A 7 -19.56 0.43 12.13
CA GLN A 7 -20.31 -0.83 12.15
C GLN A 7 -19.70 -1.89 11.22
N LYS A 8 -19.28 -1.48 10.01
CA LYS A 8 -18.57 -2.36 9.07
C LYS A 8 -17.26 -2.87 9.67
N THR A 9 -16.55 -2.03 10.43
CA THR A 9 -15.30 -2.43 11.09
C THR A 9 -15.55 -3.42 12.21
N GLU A 10 -16.54 -3.18 13.06
CA GLU A 10 -16.94 -4.12 14.12
C GLU A 10 -17.36 -5.48 13.54
N GLU A 11 -18.11 -5.48 12.44
CA GLU A 11 -18.49 -6.70 11.71
C GLU A 11 -17.27 -7.45 11.18
N LEU A 12 -16.32 -6.75 10.55
CA LEU A 12 -15.07 -7.35 10.07
C LEU A 12 -14.26 -7.96 11.23
N LEU A 13 -14.10 -7.23 12.33
CA LEU A 13 -13.37 -7.74 13.51
C LEU A 13 -14.09 -8.92 14.15
N SER A 14 -15.43 -8.93 14.17
CA SER A 14 -16.23 -10.03 14.65
C SER A 14 -16.02 -11.29 13.80
N ARG A 15 -16.08 -11.17 12.47
CA ARG A 15 -15.83 -12.29 11.52
C ARG A 15 -14.42 -12.89 11.64
N LEU A 16 -13.44 -12.07 12.03
CA LEU A 16 -12.07 -12.50 12.27
C LEU A 16 -11.78 -12.98 13.71
N HIS A 17 -12.79 -13.00 14.59
CA HIS A 17 -12.65 -13.26 16.03
C HIS A 17 -11.62 -12.35 16.72
N LEU A 18 -11.55 -11.08 16.28
CA LEU A 18 -10.61 -10.07 16.76
C LEU A 18 -11.26 -8.94 17.56
N LEU A 19 -12.59 -8.93 17.69
CA LEU A 19 -13.33 -7.83 18.33
C LEU A 19 -12.86 -7.57 19.77
N GLU A 20 -12.81 -8.61 20.62
CA GLU A 20 -12.31 -8.50 21.99
C GLU A 20 -10.82 -8.17 22.08
N LYS A 21 -10.05 -8.46 21.02
CA LYS A 21 -8.62 -8.18 20.93
C LYS A 21 -8.32 -6.75 20.52
N TYR A 22 -9.32 -5.98 20.10
CA TYR A 22 -9.14 -4.56 19.86
C TYR A 22 -8.72 -3.82 21.13
N GLU A 23 -9.35 -4.14 22.28
CA GLU A 23 -9.01 -3.55 23.58
C GLU A 23 -7.92 -4.34 24.32
N ASN A 24 -8.07 -5.67 24.42
CA ASN A 24 -7.18 -6.50 25.23
C ASN A 24 -5.80 -6.75 24.59
N LYS A 25 -5.67 -6.47 23.29
CA LYS A 25 -4.51 -6.71 22.42
C LYS A 25 -4.03 -8.17 22.38
N LEU A 26 -3.75 -8.64 21.16
CA LEU A 26 -3.16 -9.93 20.89
C LEU A 26 -1.66 -9.86 21.19
N THR A 27 -1.19 -10.77 22.03
CA THR A 27 0.24 -10.84 22.39
C THR A 27 0.99 -11.89 21.58
N SER A 28 2.32 -11.77 21.54
CA SER A 28 3.17 -12.80 20.92
C SER A 28 3.04 -14.18 21.60
N ALA A 29 2.73 -14.23 22.90
CA ALA A 29 2.57 -15.48 23.65
C ALA A 29 1.26 -16.18 23.29
N GLU A 30 0.16 -15.44 23.20
CA GLU A 30 -1.14 -15.97 22.77
C GLU A 30 -1.04 -16.57 21.36
N PHE A 31 -0.32 -15.92 20.45
CA PHE A 31 -0.10 -16.46 19.12
C PHE A 31 0.69 -17.78 19.11
N LEU A 32 1.76 -17.90 19.91
CA LEU A 32 2.56 -19.13 19.98
C LEU A 32 1.74 -20.33 20.48
N GLN A 33 0.73 -20.10 21.32
CA GLN A 33 -0.19 -21.15 21.77
C GLN A 33 -1.13 -21.59 20.65
N ILE A 34 -1.59 -20.68 19.79
CA ILE A 34 -2.45 -20.97 18.63
C ILE A 34 -1.69 -21.81 17.58
N HIS A 35 -0.39 -21.57 17.40
CA HIS A 35 0.45 -22.20 16.38
C HIS A 35 0.59 -23.73 16.53
N GLN A 36 0.58 -24.28 17.75
CA GLN A 36 0.81 -25.71 17.98
C GLN A 36 -0.30 -26.63 17.42
N THR A 37 -1.40 -26.08 16.91
CA THR A 37 -2.65 -26.85 16.75
C THR A 37 -3.00 -27.19 15.30
N ARG A 38 -2.28 -26.73 14.26
CA ARG A 38 -2.80 -26.80 12.87
C ARG A 38 -1.76 -27.14 11.79
N GLU A 39 -1.90 -28.31 11.17
CA GLU A 39 -1.06 -28.82 10.06
C GLU A 39 -1.77 -28.80 8.68
N HIS A 40 -3.03 -28.37 8.56
CA HIS A 40 -3.79 -28.51 7.32
C HIS A 40 -4.10 -27.17 6.63
N ASP A 41 -3.38 -26.92 5.53
CA ASP A 41 -3.49 -25.75 4.64
C ASP A 41 -4.69 -25.83 3.66
N LYS A 42 -5.56 -26.84 3.78
CA LYS A 42 -6.57 -27.16 2.74
C LYS A 42 -7.90 -26.43 2.90
N ASP A 43 -8.34 -26.15 4.12
CA ASP A 43 -9.63 -25.51 4.41
C ASP A 43 -9.42 -24.33 5.37
N ILE A 44 -9.33 -23.10 4.84
CA ILE A 44 -9.15 -21.88 5.62
C ILE A 44 -10.48 -21.15 5.70
N PHE A 45 -11.07 -21.07 6.90
CA PHE A 45 -12.27 -20.28 7.15
C PHE A 45 -11.91 -18.86 7.62
N GLU A 46 -12.88 -17.94 7.59
CA GLU A 46 -12.67 -16.54 7.99
C GLU A 46 -12.15 -16.40 9.43
N ALA A 47 -12.71 -17.18 10.36
CA ALA A 47 -12.26 -17.23 11.76
C ALA A 47 -10.79 -17.64 11.92
N ASP A 48 -10.24 -18.36 10.94
CA ASP A 48 -8.87 -18.87 10.99
C ASP A 48 -7.87 -17.91 10.33
N LEU A 49 -8.34 -16.94 9.54
CA LEU A 49 -7.51 -16.04 8.74
C LEU A 49 -6.45 -15.31 9.56
N CYS A 50 -6.81 -14.80 10.74
CA CYS A 50 -5.86 -14.13 11.64
C CYS A 50 -4.68 -15.05 12.00
N SER A 51 -5.00 -16.26 12.47
CA SER A 51 -4.01 -17.25 12.88
C SER A 51 -3.12 -17.70 11.72
N VAL A 52 -3.72 -17.97 10.56
CA VAL A 52 -2.99 -18.40 9.35
C VAL A 52 -2.11 -17.28 8.82
N TYR A 53 -2.61 -16.04 8.81
CA TYR A 53 -1.84 -14.86 8.40
C TYR A 53 -0.60 -14.66 9.26
N LEU A 54 -0.77 -14.61 10.58
CA LEU A 54 0.36 -14.46 11.50
C LEU A 54 1.32 -15.64 11.37
N HIS A 55 0.83 -16.87 11.28
CA HIS A 55 1.67 -18.05 11.10
C HIS A 55 2.54 -17.96 9.84
N LYS A 56 1.91 -17.74 8.68
CA LYS A 56 2.62 -17.62 7.40
C LYS A 56 3.60 -16.46 7.43
N LEU A 57 3.23 -15.31 8.00
CA LEU A 57 4.11 -14.16 8.13
C LEU A 57 5.34 -14.47 9.02
N LEU A 58 5.15 -15.12 10.17
CA LEU A 58 6.25 -15.47 11.07
C LEU A 58 7.21 -16.49 10.45
N MET A 59 6.68 -17.41 9.66
CA MET A 59 7.43 -18.41 8.89
C MET A 59 8.04 -17.86 7.60
N LEU A 60 7.90 -16.55 7.33
CA LEU A 60 8.40 -15.89 6.12
C LEU A 60 7.84 -16.48 4.82
N ASP A 61 6.61 -17.01 4.88
CA ASP A 61 5.87 -17.42 3.70
C ASP A 61 5.31 -16.17 2.99
N TYR A 62 5.86 -15.85 1.82
CA TYR A 62 5.43 -14.72 0.98
C TYR A 62 3.94 -14.82 0.58
N ARG A 63 3.32 -16.00 0.68
CA ARG A 63 1.89 -16.15 0.40
C ARG A 63 1.01 -15.56 1.51
N ALA A 64 1.58 -15.18 2.66
CA ALA A 64 0.85 -14.57 3.79
C ALA A 64 0.02 -13.35 3.37
N ARG A 65 0.53 -12.56 2.43
CA ARG A 65 -0.13 -11.33 1.94
C ARG A 65 -1.29 -11.59 0.95
N TYR A 66 -1.49 -12.83 0.52
CA TYR A 66 -2.50 -13.23 -0.47
C TYR A 66 -3.45 -14.32 0.06
N ILE A 67 -3.56 -14.46 1.38
CA ILE A 67 -4.46 -15.43 2.00
C ILE A 67 -5.91 -15.03 1.70
N GLN A 68 -6.73 -16.03 1.37
CA GLN A 68 -8.16 -15.90 1.18
C GLN A 68 -8.84 -17.01 1.97
N ALA A 69 -10.01 -16.70 2.55
CA ALA A 69 -10.86 -17.74 3.10
C ALA A 69 -11.55 -18.48 1.94
N GLN A 70 -11.84 -19.76 2.14
CA GLN A 70 -12.79 -20.45 1.29
C GLN A 70 -14.16 -19.81 1.47
N GLN A 71 -14.76 -19.36 0.38
CA GLN A 71 -16.18 -19.07 0.35
C GLN A 71 -16.91 -20.41 0.36
N LYS A 72 -17.88 -20.58 1.26
CA LYS A 72 -18.84 -21.68 1.13
C LYS A 72 -19.66 -21.39 -0.13
N CYS A 73 -19.24 -21.92 -1.27
CA CYS A 73 -20.17 -22.06 -2.38
C CYS A 73 -21.24 -23.03 -1.89
N THR A 74 -22.42 -22.53 -1.52
CA THR A 74 -23.63 -23.32 -1.57
C THR A 74 -23.86 -23.64 -3.04
N ASN A 75 -23.20 -24.69 -3.51
CA ASN A 75 -23.66 -25.40 -4.69
C ASN A 75 -24.96 -26.07 -4.26
N GLU A 76 -26.05 -25.30 -4.18
CA GLU A 76 -27.34 -25.89 -4.51
C GLU A 76 -27.17 -26.30 -5.97
N GLU A 77 -27.00 -27.61 -6.19
CA GLU A 77 -27.14 -28.21 -7.51
C GLU A 77 -28.56 -27.90 -7.97
N SER A 78 -28.76 -26.73 -8.57
CA SER A 78 -29.88 -26.49 -9.44
C SER A 78 -29.70 -27.49 -10.57
N THR A 79 -30.52 -28.53 -10.56
CA THR A 79 -30.71 -29.41 -11.70
C THR A 79 -31.24 -28.55 -12.83
N VAL A 80 -30.34 -27.94 -13.60
CA VAL A 80 -30.70 -27.19 -14.80
C VAL A 80 -31.14 -28.22 -15.83
N GLU A 81 -32.45 -28.30 -16.05
CA GLU A 81 -33.02 -28.92 -17.24
C GLU A 81 -32.31 -28.31 -18.46
N GLN A 82 -31.52 -29.13 -19.15
CA GLN A 82 -30.86 -28.76 -20.39
C GLN A 82 -31.94 -28.49 -21.45
N ASN A 83 -32.33 -27.21 -21.63
CA ASN A 83 -32.85 -26.65 -22.88
C ASN A 83 -33.22 -25.16 -22.72
N LYS A 84 -32.22 -24.29 -22.53
CA LYS A 84 -32.31 -22.88 -22.94
C LYS A 84 -31.03 -22.51 -23.68
N SER A 85 -31.17 -21.99 -24.89
CA SER A 85 -30.07 -21.42 -25.67
C SER A 85 -29.48 -20.28 -24.85
N VAL A 86 -28.23 -20.44 -24.40
CA VAL A 86 -27.51 -19.41 -23.66
C VAL A 86 -27.18 -18.29 -24.65
N ASP A 87 -27.96 -17.21 -24.63
CA ASP A 87 -27.65 -15.99 -25.37
C ASP A 87 -26.57 -15.23 -24.58
N PHE A 88 -25.48 -14.85 -25.24
CA PHE A 88 -24.34 -14.17 -24.62
C PHE A 88 -24.73 -12.79 -24.04
N TYR A 89 -25.88 -12.27 -24.46
CA TYR A 89 -26.41 -10.96 -24.08
C TYR A 89 -27.58 -11.03 -23.09
N ASP A 90 -27.94 -12.22 -22.59
CA ASP A 90 -28.97 -12.38 -21.57
C ASP A 90 -28.40 -12.02 -20.20
N THR A 91 -28.27 -10.71 -19.95
CA THR A 91 -28.05 -10.17 -18.61
C THR A 91 -29.39 -10.14 -17.89
N GLU A 92 -29.78 -11.26 -17.29
CA GLU A 92 -30.66 -11.20 -16.13
C GLU A 92 -29.87 -10.44 -15.05
N GLU A 93 -30.26 -9.18 -14.81
CA GLU A 93 -29.87 -8.45 -13.61
C GLU A 93 -30.51 -9.17 -12.41
N GLU A 94 -29.94 -10.32 -12.04
CA GLU A 94 -30.18 -10.90 -10.72
C GLU A 94 -29.69 -9.87 -9.72
N ASP A 95 -30.63 -9.33 -8.93
CA ASP A 95 -30.37 -8.49 -7.78
C ASP A 95 -29.14 -9.03 -7.01
N GLU A 96 -27.98 -8.36 -7.14
CA GLU A 96 -26.71 -8.66 -6.45
C GLU A 96 -26.85 -8.64 -4.90
N SER A 97 -28.04 -8.36 -4.38
CA SER A 97 -28.35 -8.11 -2.98
C SER A 97 -28.48 -9.36 -2.09
N LYS A 98 -28.26 -10.59 -2.58
CA LYS A 98 -28.51 -11.81 -1.78
C LYS A 98 -27.35 -12.81 -1.63
N SER A 99 -26.16 -12.54 -2.18
CA SER A 99 -24.96 -13.38 -1.96
C SER A 99 -23.73 -12.61 -1.44
N GLU A 100 -23.93 -11.48 -0.77
CA GLU A 100 -22.86 -10.63 -0.24
C GLU A 100 -22.17 -11.24 1.00
N GLN A 101 -21.61 -12.45 0.90
CA GLN A 101 -20.48 -12.79 1.79
C GLN A 101 -19.27 -11.97 1.29
N THR A 102 -19.16 -10.76 1.84
CA THR A 102 -18.15 -9.76 1.46
C THR A 102 -16.75 -10.32 1.66
N HIS A 103 -16.08 -10.70 0.56
CA HIS A 103 -14.69 -11.17 0.56
C HIS A 103 -13.79 -10.21 1.37
N ILE A 104 -13.09 -10.71 2.39
CA ILE A 104 -12.18 -9.91 3.21
C ILE A 104 -10.94 -9.55 2.39
N HIS A 105 -10.68 -8.25 2.19
CA HIS A 105 -9.49 -7.80 1.48
C HIS A 105 -8.22 -8.17 2.28
N PRO A 106 -7.17 -8.76 1.68
CA PRO A 106 -5.98 -9.21 2.41
C PRO A 106 -5.27 -8.11 3.20
N LEU A 107 -5.31 -6.88 2.69
CA LEU A 107 -4.76 -5.73 3.40
C LEU A 107 -5.63 -5.26 4.57
N ASP A 108 -6.95 -5.45 4.51
CA ASP A 108 -7.82 -5.19 5.65
C ASP A 108 -7.60 -6.24 6.74
N LEU A 109 -7.36 -7.51 6.37
CA LEU A 109 -6.90 -8.55 7.30
C LEU A 109 -5.58 -8.13 7.97
N GLN A 110 -4.59 -7.68 7.19
CA GLN A 110 -3.30 -7.21 7.73
C GLN A 110 -3.51 -6.07 8.74
N MET A 111 -4.38 -5.09 8.47
CA MET A 111 -4.65 -3.98 9.38
C MET A 111 -5.49 -4.38 10.59
N ALA A 112 -6.50 -5.22 10.42
CA ALA A 112 -7.28 -5.76 11.54
C ALA A 112 -6.37 -6.44 12.56
N VAL A 113 -5.47 -7.32 12.09
CA VAL A 113 -4.48 -7.98 12.95
C VAL A 113 -3.52 -6.95 13.56
N PHE A 114 -3.07 -5.96 12.80
CA PHE A 114 -2.16 -4.92 13.30
C PHE A 114 -2.79 -4.07 14.42
N HIS A 115 -4.02 -3.60 14.26
CA HIS A 115 -4.75 -2.82 15.27
C HIS A 115 -5.06 -3.62 16.54
N CYS A 116 -5.37 -4.91 16.37
CA CYS A 116 -5.64 -5.81 17.48
C CYS A 116 -4.37 -6.42 18.09
N SER A 117 -3.16 -6.04 17.68
CA SER A 117 -1.90 -6.55 18.23
C SER A 117 -1.29 -5.59 19.25
N ASP A 118 -0.56 -6.13 20.24
CA ASP A 118 0.27 -5.32 21.12
C ASP A 118 1.51 -4.75 20.40
N SER A 119 2.20 -3.79 21.00
CA SER A 119 3.35 -3.11 20.39
C SER A 119 4.51 -4.07 20.04
N PHE A 120 4.66 -5.18 20.77
CA PHE A 120 5.71 -6.17 20.51
C PHE A 120 5.38 -7.02 19.29
N LEU A 121 4.13 -7.48 19.18
CA LEU A 121 3.64 -8.23 18.04
C LEU A 121 3.60 -7.36 16.78
N GLN A 122 3.17 -6.09 16.90
CA GLN A 122 3.30 -5.12 15.80
C GLN A 122 4.74 -4.98 15.31
N GLN A 123 5.72 -4.80 16.22
CA GLN A 123 7.13 -4.74 15.85
C GLN A 123 7.61 -6.03 15.16
N LYS A 124 7.18 -7.19 15.64
CA LYS A 124 7.49 -8.49 15.04
C LYS A 124 6.89 -8.61 13.63
N MET A 125 5.63 -8.22 13.46
CA MET A 125 4.93 -8.21 12.17
C MET A 125 5.66 -7.33 11.15
N VAL A 126 5.98 -6.08 11.51
CA VAL A 126 6.68 -5.14 10.60
C VAL A 126 8.09 -5.64 10.27
N THR A 127 8.79 -6.24 11.24
CA THR A 127 10.10 -6.88 10.99
C THR A 127 9.96 -8.01 9.97
N LYS A 128 8.94 -8.86 10.10
CA LYS A 128 8.68 -9.98 9.17
C LYS A 128 8.24 -9.50 7.79
N LEU A 129 7.40 -8.46 7.70
CA LEU A 129 7.06 -7.82 6.43
C LEU A 129 8.33 -7.32 5.71
N SER A 130 9.26 -6.70 6.43
CA SER A 130 10.52 -6.22 5.85
C SER A 130 11.42 -7.34 5.35
N GLN A 131 11.46 -8.47 6.08
CA GLN A 131 12.18 -9.68 5.68
C GLN A 131 11.57 -10.31 4.41
N CYS A 132 10.24 -10.23 4.24
CA CYS A 132 9.53 -10.62 3.02
C CYS A 132 9.63 -9.59 1.87
N GLN A 133 10.43 -8.53 2.03
CA GLN A 133 10.56 -7.42 1.06
C GLN A 133 9.25 -6.68 0.78
N TYR A 134 8.33 -6.69 1.74
CA TYR A 134 7.08 -5.95 1.66
C TYR A 134 7.20 -4.52 2.17
N ALA A 135 6.34 -3.66 1.64
CA ALA A 135 6.13 -2.33 2.17
C ALA A 135 5.58 -2.38 3.61
N LEU A 136 5.97 -1.39 4.40
CA LEU A 136 5.75 -1.33 5.84
C LEU A 136 4.76 -0.22 6.20
N PRO A 137 3.84 -0.42 7.15
CA PRO A 137 2.88 0.61 7.55
C PRO A 137 3.61 1.79 8.23
N LEU A 138 3.52 2.97 7.62
CA LEU A 138 4.13 4.21 8.10
C LEU A 138 3.11 5.12 8.78
N LEU A 139 1.96 5.34 8.15
CA LEU A 139 0.81 6.04 8.73
C LEU A 139 -0.40 5.12 8.68
N VAL A 140 -1.05 4.90 9.82
CA VAL A 140 -2.18 3.99 9.96
C VAL A 140 -3.34 4.74 10.60
N PRO A 141 -4.42 5.03 9.86
CA PRO A 141 -5.62 5.66 10.42
C PRO A 141 -6.24 4.78 11.50
N ASP A 142 -6.71 5.38 12.60
CA ASP A 142 -7.50 4.64 13.57
C ASP A 142 -8.89 4.31 12.99
N PRO A 143 -9.39 3.07 13.16
CA PRO A 143 -10.70 2.70 12.63
C PRO A 143 -11.90 3.30 13.38
N PHE A 144 -11.70 3.77 14.61
CA PHE A 144 -12.75 4.24 15.51
C PHE A 144 -12.58 5.72 15.91
N SER A 145 -11.41 6.31 15.69
CA SER A 145 -11.15 7.75 15.86
C SER A 145 -10.65 8.42 14.57
N GLU A 146 -10.48 9.74 14.61
CA GLU A 146 -9.85 10.50 13.52
C GLU A 146 -8.31 10.58 13.64
N ASP A 147 -7.74 9.81 14.57
CA ASP A 147 -6.31 9.82 14.85
C ASP A 147 -5.54 9.01 13.80
N ILE A 148 -4.25 9.30 13.69
CA ILE A 148 -3.33 8.60 12.82
C ILE A 148 -2.20 8.04 13.67
N LEU A 149 -2.10 6.72 13.70
CA LEU A 149 -0.99 6.03 14.33
C LEU A 149 0.23 6.08 13.42
N CYS A 150 1.37 6.51 13.98
CA CYS A 150 2.68 6.45 13.34
C CYS A 150 3.54 5.43 14.11
N PRO A 151 3.57 4.14 13.69
CA PRO A 151 4.19 3.06 14.46
C PRO A 151 5.72 3.04 14.32
N LEU A 152 6.40 4.17 14.51
CA LEU A 152 7.86 4.35 14.31
C LEU A 152 8.70 3.35 15.12
N TRP A 153 8.23 2.97 16.32
CA TRP A 153 8.89 1.97 17.16
C TRP A 153 9.09 0.63 16.45
N THR A 154 8.16 0.25 15.56
CA THR A 154 8.20 -1.03 14.84
C THR A 154 9.37 -1.13 13.87
N PHE A 155 9.95 0.00 13.44
CA PHE A 155 11.07 0.07 12.50
C PHE A 155 12.44 -0.13 13.14
N ARG A 156 12.56 -0.07 14.47
CA ARG A 156 13.87 -0.05 15.17
C ARG A 156 14.76 -1.26 14.90
N GLN A 157 14.18 -2.43 14.65
CA GLN A 157 14.93 -3.66 14.40
C GLN A 157 15.28 -3.87 12.93
N ILE A 158 14.83 -2.98 12.04
CA ILE A 158 14.95 -3.17 10.60
C ILE A 158 16.26 -2.54 10.12
N GLN A 159 17.17 -3.40 9.68
CA GLN A 159 18.41 -3.00 9.02
C GLN A 159 18.27 -3.14 7.51
N LYS A 160 18.83 -2.19 6.78
CA LYS A 160 19.00 -2.29 5.33
C LYS A 160 20.48 -2.14 4.99
N THR A 161 20.86 -2.86 3.95
CA THR A 161 22.21 -2.83 3.38
C THR A 161 22.11 -2.39 1.95
N TRP A 162 22.92 -1.42 1.55
CA TRP A 162 23.02 -0.97 0.17
C TRP A 162 24.46 -0.57 -0.16
N LYS A 163 24.75 -0.47 -1.45
CA LYS A 163 26.07 -0.05 -1.94
C LYS A 163 25.96 1.21 -2.77
N LYS A 164 26.72 2.26 -2.41
CA LYS A 164 26.80 3.49 -3.22
C LYS A 164 27.73 3.31 -4.43
N THR A 165 28.77 2.51 -4.24
CA THR A 165 29.73 2.04 -5.25
C THR A 165 30.10 0.59 -4.93
N GLU A 166 30.77 -0.12 -5.83
CA GLU A 166 31.13 -1.54 -5.62
C GLU A 166 31.86 -1.79 -4.28
N ASP A 167 32.69 -0.83 -3.85
CA ASP A 167 33.52 -0.86 -2.64
C ASP A 167 32.89 -0.19 -1.40
N ASN A 168 31.80 0.57 -1.56
CA ASN A 168 31.19 1.32 -0.46
C ASN A 168 29.87 0.67 -0.02
N ILE A 169 29.95 -0.16 1.01
CA ILE A 169 28.80 -0.83 1.63
C ILE A 169 28.33 -0.02 2.84
N VAL A 170 27.04 0.33 2.84
CA VAL A 170 26.37 0.97 3.96
C VAL A 170 25.42 -0.03 4.61
N VAL A 171 25.52 -0.19 5.92
CA VAL A 171 24.57 -0.97 6.73
C VAL A 171 24.04 -0.05 7.82
N GLN A 172 22.74 0.23 7.80
CA GLN A 172 22.14 1.16 8.75
C GLN A 172 20.71 0.74 9.10
N PRO A 173 20.29 0.96 10.37
CA PRO A 173 18.87 0.88 10.72
C PRO A 173 18.06 1.88 9.89
N VAL A 174 16.93 1.46 9.34
CA VAL A 174 16.08 2.34 8.52
C VAL A 174 15.59 3.56 9.30
N CYS A 175 15.44 3.44 10.63
CA CYS A 175 15.01 4.57 11.47
C CYS A 175 16.02 5.71 11.52
N LYS A 176 17.31 5.41 11.32
CA LYS A 176 18.41 6.38 11.32
C LYS A 176 18.87 6.77 9.93
N ALA A 177 18.41 6.08 8.90
CA ALA A 177 18.86 6.30 7.54
C ALA A 177 18.28 7.61 7.01
N GLU A 178 19.16 8.55 6.65
CA GLU A 178 18.79 9.76 5.92
C GLU A 178 18.75 9.42 4.43
N THR A 179 17.55 9.43 3.86
CA THR A 179 17.33 9.07 2.44
C THR A 179 16.36 10.06 1.81
N PRO A 180 16.45 10.35 0.51
CA PRO A 180 15.37 11.03 -0.17
C PRO A 180 14.09 10.18 -0.13
N MET A 181 12.95 10.84 0.04
CA MET A 181 11.63 10.21 -0.02
C MET A 181 10.86 10.66 -1.27
N VAL A 182 10.53 9.69 -2.12
CA VAL A 182 9.57 9.83 -3.22
C VAL A 182 8.18 9.48 -2.68
N PHE A 183 7.32 10.47 -2.54
CA PHE A 183 5.97 10.30 -2.05
C PHE A 183 4.97 10.19 -3.21
N CYS A 184 4.19 9.11 -3.24
CA CYS A 184 3.28 8.76 -4.31
C CYS A 184 1.83 8.68 -3.83
N PHE A 185 0.95 9.49 -4.42
CA PHE A 185 -0.50 9.50 -4.12
C PHE A 185 -1.32 9.64 -5.40
N ARG A 186 -2.62 9.35 -5.31
CA ARG A 186 -3.57 9.58 -6.42
C ARG A 186 -4.60 10.60 -6.00
N LEU A 187 -5.16 11.30 -6.98
CA LEU A 187 -6.37 12.10 -6.84
C LEU A 187 -7.42 11.45 -7.74
N SER A 188 -8.63 11.26 -7.21
CA SER A 188 -9.72 10.56 -7.91
C SER A 188 -9.40 9.10 -8.26
N SER A 189 -10.41 8.37 -8.70
CA SER A 189 -10.26 6.98 -9.14
C SER A 189 -9.48 6.88 -10.46
N LEU A 190 -8.66 5.84 -10.58
CA LEU A 190 -7.78 5.60 -11.73
C LEU A 190 -8.03 4.22 -12.33
N SER A 191 -7.99 4.14 -13.65
CA SER A 191 -7.97 2.88 -14.39
C SER A 191 -6.59 2.23 -14.44
N VAL A 192 -5.53 2.85 -13.92
CA VAL A 192 -4.18 2.27 -13.71
C VAL A 192 -3.86 2.05 -12.22
N SER A 193 -2.95 1.11 -11.90
CA SER A 193 -2.53 0.89 -10.51
C SER A 193 -1.27 1.65 -10.15
N LYS A 194 -1.41 2.70 -9.32
CA LYS A 194 -0.28 3.44 -8.74
C LYS A 194 0.79 2.53 -8.11
N SER A 195 0.38 1.59 -7.26
CA SER A 195 1.29 0.64 -6.60
C SER A 195 2.11 -0.21 -7.59
N GLN A 196 1.58 -0.55 -8.78
CA GLN A 196 2.34 -1.28 -9.80
C GLN A 196 3.48 -0.44 -10.39
N TYR A 197 3.22 0.84 -10.66
CA TYR A 197 4.26 1.76 -11.11
C TYR A 197 5.37 1.87 -10.06
N ILE A 198 5.02 2.08 -8.79
CA ILE A 198 6.00 2.19 -7.71
C ILE A 198 6.82 0.91 -7.55
N ASN A 199 6.18 -0.27 -7.64
CA ASN A 199 6.91 -1.54 -7.61
C ASN A 199 7.98 -1.61 -8.71
N THR A 200 7.63 -1.23 -9.94
CA THR A 200 8.56 -1.22 -11.08
C THR A 200 9.73 -0.23 -10.88
N LEU A 201 9.52 0.85 -10.11
CA LEU A 201 10.59 1.79 -9.75
C LEU A 201 11.57 1.20 -8.72
N ILE A 202 11.10 0.30 -7.85
CA ILE A 202 11.92 -0.33 -6.80
C ILE A 202 12.56 -1.63 -7.30
N ASN A 203 11.72 -2.56 -7.74
CA ASN A 203 12.11 -3.88 -8.19
C ASN A 203 10.98 -4.48 -9.06
N ASP A 204 11.27 -4.73 -10.33
CA ASP A 204 10.33 -5.33 -11.28
C ASP A 204 10.03 -6.81 -11.01
N ARG A 205 10.84 -7.49 -10.19
CA ARG A 205 10.70 -8.92 -9.87
C ARG A 205 9.84 -9.21 -8.65
N HIS A 206 9.60 -8.22 -7.80
CA HIS A 206 8.90 -8.41 -6.53
C HIS A 206 7.82 -7.36 -6.31
N THR A 207 6.65 -7.83 -5.87
CA THR A 207 5.51 -6.99 -5.51
C THR A 207 5.67 -6.45 -4.09
N THR A 208 6.45 -5.37 -3.94
CA THR A 208 6.70 -4.72 -2.64
C THR A 208 5.43 -4.10 -2.05
N PHE A 209 4.73 -3.28 -2.83
CA PHE A 209 3.42 -2.71 -2.51
C PHE A 209 2.32 -3.57 -3.10
N PHE A 210 1.31 -3.88 -2.30
CA PHE A 210 0.13 -4.57 -2.80
C PHE A 210 -0.61 -3.69 -3.81
N HIS A 211 -1.00 -4.27 -4.94
CA HIS A 211 -1.68 -3.58 -6.02
C HIS A 211 -2.98 -4.27 -6.40
N ARG A 212 -3.82 -3.57 -7.17
CA ARG A 212 -5.20 -4.03 -7.47
C ARG A 212 -5.30 -5.31 -8.30
N ASN A 213 -4.22 -5.71 -8.97
CA ASN A 213 -4.16 -6.95 -9.76
C ASN A 213 -3.58 -8.10 -8.91
N CYS A 214 -3.24 -7.88 -7.64
CA CYS A 214 -2.86 -8.95 -6.73
C CYS A 214 -4.08 -9.85 -6.45
N ARG A 215 -3.80 -11.14 -6.20
CA ARG A 215 -4.83 -12.09 -5.79
C ARG A 215 -5.54 -11.61 -4.52
N GLY A 216 -6.87 -11.69 -4.52
CA GLY A 216 -7.72 -11.24 -3.42
C GLY A 216 -7.91 -9.73 -3.33
N SER A 217 -7.39 -8.95 -4.28
CA SER A 217 -7.72 -7.53 -4.31
C SER A 217 -9.18 -7.31 -4.71
N THR A 218 -9.84 -6.39 -4.01
CA THR A 218 -11.19 -5.90 -4.29
C THR A 218 -11.17 -4.37 -4.38
N LYS A 219 -12.20 -3.78 -5.00
CA LYS A 219 -12.36 -2.32 -5.06
C LYS A 219 -12.64 -1.72 -3.67
N SER A 220 -13.44 -2.42 -2.87
CA SER A 220 -13.74 -2.05 -1.49
C SER A 220 -12.60 -2.45 -0.56
N ARG A 221 -12.15 -1.49 0.24
CA ARG A 221 -11.19 -1.64 1.34
C ARG A 221 -11.70 -0.81 2.51
N LEU A 222 -11.68 -1.38 3.70
CA LEU A 222 -12.27 -0.75 4.88
C LEU A 222 -11.22 -0.13 5.79
N LEU A 223 -10.17 -0.89 6.09
CA LEU A 223 -9.13 -0.53 7.05
C LEU A 223 -7.87 -0.03 6.35
N PHE A 224 -7.67 -0.36 5.07
CA PHE A 224 -6.47 0.03 4.33
C PHE A 224 -6.56 1.37 3.59
N GLU A 225 -7.74 1.97 3.48
CA GLU A 225 -7.89 3.30 2.90
C GLU A 225 -7.33 4.35 3.87
N GLY A 226 -6.44 5.22 3.36
CA GLY A 226 -5.71 6.21 4.15
C GLY A 226 -4.42 5.71 4.78
N VAL A 227 -4.09 4.41 4.67
CA VAL A 227 -2.81 3.87 5.11
C VAL A 227 -1.71 4.34 4.16
N ALA A 228 -0.60 4.84 4.72
CA ALA A 228 0.62 5.08 3.96
C ALA A 228 1.64 3.97 4.25
N GLU A 229 2.08 3.26 3.21
CA GLU A 229 3.17 2.28 3.34
C GLU A 229 4.50 2.87 2.85
N ILE A 230 5.63 2.41 3.41
CA ILE A 230 6.98 2.80 2.99
C ILE A 230 7.84 1.59 2.63
N ALA A 231 8.66 1.73 1.60
CA ALA A 231 9.70 0.77 1.23
C ALA A 231 10.95 1.49 0.72
N TRP A 232 12.07 0.79 0.63
CA TRP A 232 13.35 1.37 0.19
C TRP A 232 13.86 0.65 -1.05
N TYR A 233 14.29 1.45 -2.03
CA TYR A 233 15.22 0.99 -3.06
C TYR A 233 16.63 1.01 -2.47
N CYS A 234 17.31 -0.14 -2.48
CA CYS A 234 18.67 -0.29 -1.98
C CYS A 234 19.60 -0.68 -3.14
N PRO A 235 20.47 0.21 -3.64
CA PRO A 235 21.35 -0.11 -4.76
C PRO A 235 22.36 -1.21 -4.41
N SER A 236 22.83 -1.90 -5.45
CA SER A 236 23.84 -2.97 -5.39
C SER A 236 25.25 -2.50 -5.74
N GLY A 237 25.43 -1.22 -6.06
CA GLY A 237 26.69 -0.59 -6.45
C GLY A 237 27.03 -0.77 -7.93
N LYS A 238 26.09 -1.28 -8.73
CA LYS A 238 26.29 -1.63 -10.14
C LYS A 238 25.91 -0.47 -11.06
N PRO A 239 26.52 -0.37 -12.26
CA PRO A 239 26.12 0.63 -13.26
C PRO A 239 24.67 0.50 -13.73
N SER A 240 24.08 -0.68 -13.61
CA SER A 240 22.67 -0.96 -13.93
C SER A 240 21.68 -0.51 -12.86
N ASP A 241 22.14 -0.06 -11.70
CA ASP A 241 21.26 0.40 -10.63
C ASP A 241 20.48 1.64 -11.06
N SER A 242 19.19 1.69 -10.73
CA SER A 242 18.31 2.81 -11.10
C SER A 242 18.69 4.11 -10.39
N PHE A 243 19.16 4.02 -9.15
CA PHE A 243 19.56 5.15 -8.30
C PHE A 243 20.92 4.88 -7.65
N LYS A 244 21.71 5.94 -7.43
CA LYS A 244 23.08 5.85 -6.86
C LYS A 244 23.11 5.66 -5.34
N ASP A 245 22.03 6.01 -4.66
CA ASP A 245 21.90 5.88 -3.20
C ASP A 245 20.53 5.29 -2.84
N CYS A 246 20.35 4.97 -1.56
CA CYS A 246 19.09 4.45 -1.05
C CYS A 246 17.98 5.50 -1.20
N VAL A 247 16.81 5.09 -1.71
CA VAL A 247 15.65 5.98 -1.91
C VAL A 247 14.44 5.37 -1.22
N ALA A 248 13.80 6.13 -0.34
CA ALA A 248 12.52 5.75 0.25
C ALA A 248 11.38 6.05 -0.71
N PHE A 249 10.47 5.10 -0.87
CA PHE A 249 9.22 5.26 -1.61
C PHE A 249 8.08 5.14 -0.62
N CYS A 250 7.25 6.17 -0.54
CA CYS A 250 6.07 6.21 0.31
C CYS A 250 4.80 6.21 -0.55
N ASN A 251 3.85 5.34 -0.22
CA ASN A 251 2.65 5.07 -1.01
C ASN A 251 1.40 5.31 -0.17
N LEU A 252 0.67 6.41 -0.41
CA LEU A 252 -0.63 6.64 0.25
C LEU A 252 -1.73 5.83 -0.44
N HIS A 253 -2.40 4.95 0.28
CA HIS A 253 -3.52 4.17 -0.24
C HIS A 253 -4.84 4.94 -0.12
N GLY A 254 -5.69 4.79 -1.12
CA GLY A 254 -6.92 5.55 -1.25
C GLY A 254 -6.77 6.85 -2.03
N ASP A 255 -7.81 7.68 -1.94
CA ASP A 255 -7.82 9.01 -2.56
C ASP A 255 -7.07 10.00 -1.67
N GLY A 256 -6.21 10.82 -2.25
CA GLY A 256 -5.49 11.85 -1.52
C GLY A 256 -6.43 12.88 -0.93
N LEU A 257 -7.47 13.29 -1.68
CA LEU A 257 -8.41 14.33 -1.27
C LEU A 257 -9.31 13.92 -0.09
N THR A 258 -9.41 12.63 0.21
CA THR A 258 -10.18 12.14 1.36
C THR A 258 -9.31 11.96 2.61
N HIS A 259 -7.99 12.20 2.52
CA HIS A 259 -7.01 11.91 3.57
C HIS A 259 -6.02 13.07 3.74
N ASP A 260 -6.56 14.29 3.91
CA ASP A 260 -5.79 15.54 3.93
C ASP A 260 -4.68 15.56 4.99
N LYS A 261 -4.92 15.01 6.19
CA LYS A 261 -3.92 14.97 7.28
C LYS A 261 -2.68 14.17 6.84
N GLN A 262 -2.88 12.95 6.34
CA GLN A 262 -1.82 12.08 5.83
C GLN A 262 -1.12 12.70 4.62
N LEU A 263 -1.91 13.26 3.70
CA LEU A 263 -1.42 13.87 2.48
C LEU A 263 -0.48 15.04 2.79
N ASN A 264 -0.92 16.01 3.61
CA ASN A 264 -0.15 17.19 3.97
C ASN A 264 1.14 16.83 4.71
N LEU A 265 1.07 15.93 5.69
CA LEU A 265 2.24 15.46 6.44
C LEU A 265 3.30 14.83 5.51
N LEU A 266 2.89 13.93 4.62
CA LEU A 266 3.83 13.23 3.74
C LEU A 266 4.37 14.14 2.63
N MET A 267 3.56 15.04 2.10
CA MET A 267 4.03 16.08 1.19
C MET A 267 5.08 16.95 1.86
N GLU A 268 4.91 17.29 3.14
CA GLU A 268 5.89 18.08 3.90
C GLU A 268 7.24 17.36 4.02
N MET A 269 7.19 16.06 4.35
CA MET A 269 8.37 15.23 4.56
C MET A 269 9.08 14.81 3.27
N SER A 270 8.38 14.78 2.14
CA SER A 270 8.90 14.29 0.86
C SER A 270 10.00 15.17 0.24
N SER A 271 10.90 14.50 -0.48
CA SER A 271 11.87 15.12 -1.39
C SER A 271 11.26 15.35 -2.77
N ILE A 272 10.43 14.41 -3.25
CA ILE A 272 9.74 14.47 -4.54
C ILE A 272 8.30 14.01 -4.34
N ASN A 273 7.35 14.77 -4.88
CA ASN A 273 5.95 14.37 -4.95
C ASN A 273 5.63 13.76 -6.33
N VAL A 274 4.95 12.64 -6.34
CA VAL A 274 4.48 11.95 -7.55
C VAL A 274 2.97 11.77 -7.43
N VAL A 275 2.23 12.52 -8.22
CA VAL A 275 0.76 12.52 -8.18
C VAL A 275 0.20 11.84 -9.42
N PHE A 276 -0.73 10.91 -9.23
CA PHE A 276 -1.46 10.26 -10.31
C PHE A 276 -2.86 10.84 -10.42
N VAL A 277 -3.26 11.27 -11.62
CA VAL A 277 -4.56 11.91 -11.86
C VAL A 277 -5.21 11.34 -13.13
N PRO A 278 -6.55 11.21 -13.18
CA PRO A 278 -7.21 10.66 -14.36
C PRO A 278 -7.07 11.58 -15.57
N LYS A 279 -7.28 12.88 -15.37
CA LYS A 279 -7.21 13.93 -16.37
C LYS A 279 -6.95 15.27 -15.68
N ILE A 280 -6.47 16.25 -16.45
CA ILE A 280 -6.36 17.63 -15.96
C ILE A 280 -7.55 18.40 -16.52
N ASP A 281 -8.60 18.47 -15.72
CA ASP A 281 -9.83 19.20 -16.05
C ASP A 281 -9.89 20.51 -15.27
N ARG A 282 -10.06 21.62 -15.99
CA ARG A 282 -10.20 22.95 -15.38
C ARG A 282 -11.39 22.94 -14.41
N ASN A 283 -11.18 23.49 -13.21
CA ASN A 283 -12.19 23.66 -12.14
C ASN A 283 -12.56 22.41 -11.33
N SER A 284 -11.81 21.31 -11.44
CA SER A 284 -11.94 20.17 -10.53
C SER A 284 -11.23 20.42 -9.19
N GLU A 285 -11.58 19.70 -8.13
CA GLU A 285 -10.81 19.72 -6.88
C GLU A 285 -9.38 19.22 -7.10
N ASP A 286 -9.23 18.20 -7.96
CA ASP A 286 -7.93 17.72 -8.43
C ASP A 286 -7.08 18.87 -9.00
N ASP A 287 -7.65 19.72 -9.85
CA ASP A 287 -6.95 20.86 -10.48
C ASP A 287 -6.51 21.90 -9.45
N LYS A 288 -7.34 22.21 -8.44
CA LYS A 288 -6.95 23.11 -7.34
C LYS A 288 -5.73 22.57 -6.60
N MET A 289 -5.74 21.27 -6.27
CA MET A 289 -4.64 20.61 -5.59
C MET A 289 -3.37 20.59 -6.44
N ILE A 290 -3.47 20.25 -7.73
CA ILE A 290 -2.35 20.25 -8.67
C ILE A 290 -1.76 21.65 -8.81
N ASN A 291 -2.59 22.69 -8.91
CA ASN A 291 -2.11 24.07 -9.03
C ASN A 291 -1.35 24.51 -7.76
N SER A 292 -1.87 24.18 -6.57
CA SER A 292 -1.14 24.39 -5.31
C SER A 292 0.22 23.68 -5.29
N LEU A 293 0.26 22.42 -5.75
CA LEU A 293 1.50 21.65 -5.86
C LEU A 293 2.47 22.25 -6.89
N LEU A 294 1.99 22.84 -7.98
CA LEU A 294 2.81 23.49 -9.00
C LEU A 294 3.43 24.80 -8.52
N GLU A 295 2.74 25.54 -7.65
CA GLU A 295 3.22 26.76 -7.01
C GLU A 295 4.28 26.48 -5.93
N SER A 296 4.20 25.33 -5.26
CA SER A 296 5.20 24.89 -4.28
C SER A 296 6.61 24.75 -4.89
N PRO A 297 7.69 25.09 -4.17
CA PRO A 297 9.06 24.91 -4.67
C PRO A 297 9.50 23.44 -4.79
N LYS A 298 8.75 22.50 -4.19
CA LYS A 298 9.15 21.08 -4.13
C LYS A 298 9.11 20.38 -5.49
N PRO A 299 10.04 19.48 -5.81
CA PRO A 299 9.95 18.66 -7.02
C PRO A 299 8.61 17.91 -7.14
N LEU A 300 8.06 17.89 -8.35
CA LEU A 300 6.74 17.30 -8.63
C LEU A 300 6.77 16.56 -9.97
N ILE A 301 6.16 15.38 -10.00
CA ILE A 301 5.84 14.63 -11.22
C ILE A 301 4.33 14.39 -11.23
N VAL A 302 3.65 14.88 -12.27
CA VAL A 302 2.22 14.66 -12.49
C VAL A 302 2.06 13.57 -13.56
N LEU A 303 1.57 12.40 -13.15
CA LEU A 303 1.20 11.32 -14.07
C LEU A 303 -0.27 11.45 -14.45
N ILE A 304 -0.55 11.58 -15.74
CA ILE A 304 -1.88 11.84 -16.27
C ILE A 304 -2.33 10.62 -17.06
N GLU A 305 -3.34 9.92 -16.55
CA GLU A 305 -3.84 8.68 -17.14
C GLU A 305 -4.32 8.85 -18.58
N ASN A 306 -5.20 9.82 -18.84
CA ASN A 306 -5.83 10.01 -20.15
C ASN A 306 -4.99 10.85 -21.13
N SER A 307 -3.69 10.99 -20.89
CA SER A 307 -2.78 11.76 -21.73
C SER A 307 -1.75 10.86 -22.39
N GLY A 308 -1.51 11.04 -23.69
CA GLY A 308 -0.43 10.37 -24.43
C GLY A 308 0.88 11.19 -24.48
N ILE A 309 0.93 12.32 -23.77
CA ILE A 309 2.10 13.22 -23.78
C ILE A 309 3.29 12.50 -23.14
N LYS A 310 4.42 12.41 -23.85
CA LYS A 310 5.68 11.93 -23.27
C LYS A 310 6.13 12.82 -22.11
N ALA A 311 7.07 12.35 -21.30
CA ALA A 311 7.67 13.15 -20.25
C ALA A 311 8.08 14.55 -20.73
N ALA A 312 7.44 15.58 -20.18
CA ALA A 312 7.70 16.98 -20.51
C ALA A 312 7.88 17.80 -19.23
N GLN A 313 8.96 18.57 -19.19
CA GLN A 313 9.21 19.52 -18.12
C GLN A 313 8.28 20.72 -18.30
N ILE A 314 7.52 21.07 -17.27
CA ILE A 314 6.58 22.20 -17.30
C ILE A 314 7.32 23.48 -16.88
N LYS A 315 8.00 23.42 -15.73
CA LYS A 315 8.71 24.53 -15.11
C LYS A 315 9.71 23.97 -14.09
N ASN A 316 10.98 24.37 -14.14
CA ASN A 316 12.00 23.96 -13.15
C ASN A 316 11.93 22.44 -12.83
N VAL A 317 11.78 22.06 -11.57
CA VAL A 317 11.71 20.66 -11.09
C VAL A 317 10.29 20.05 -11.18
N LYS A 318 9.47 20.48 -12.16
CA LYS A 318 8.09 20.03 -12.37
C LYS A 318 7.93 19.34 -13.72
N TYR A 319 7.39 18.12 -13.72
CA TYR A 319 7.20 17.31 -14.93
C TYR A 319 5.76 16.82 -15.05
N LYS A 320 5.29 16.69 -16.28
CA LYS A 320 4.10 15.91 -16.64
C LYS A 320 4.49 14.68 -17.44
N VAL A 321 3.82 13.57 -17.19
CA VAL A 321 4.01 12.31 -17.89
C VAL A 321 2.63 11.72 -18.20
N GLY A 322 2.33 11.48 -19.47
CA GLY A 322 1.13 10.80 -19.89
C GLY A 322 1.28 9.27 -19.81
N LEU A 323 0.18 8.58 -19.53
CA LEU A 323 0.12 7.10 -19.44
C LEU A 323 -0.68 6.45 -20.59
N LYS A 324 -1.52 7.20 -21.29
CA LYS A 324 -2.44 6.68 -22.30
C LYS A 324 -1.68 6.08 -23.47
N ASP A 325 -2.02 4.85 -23.85
CA ASP A 325 -1.43 4.12 -24.98
C ASP A 325 0.09 3.91 -24.85
N ARG A 326 0.60 3.81 -23.62
CA ARG A 326 2.03 3.62 -23.33
C ARG A 326 2.30 2.37 -22.51
N ASN A 327 3.42 1.73 -22.77
CA ASN A 327 3.89 0.60 -21.96
C ASN A 327 4.35 1.07 -20.58
N GLN A 328 3.93 0.37 -19.52
CA GLN A 328 4.29 0.69 -18.14
C GLN A 328 5.81 0.71 -17.92
N SER A 329 6.55 -0.23 -18.51
CA SER A 329 8.02 -0.31 -18.39
C SER A 329 8.68 0.93 -18.97
N ASP A 330 8.27 1.38 -20.15
CA ASP A 330 8.82 2.58 -20.80
C ASP A 330 8.57 3.84 -19.97
N VAL A 331 7.35 3.96 -19.41
CA VAL A 331 7.01 5.06 -18.50
C VAL A 331 7.86 4.99 -17.23
N CYS A 332 8.04 3.80 -16.64
CA CYS A 332 8.87 3.63 -15.45
C CYS A 332 10.35 3.96 -15.70
N GLU A 333 10.90 3.67 -16.88
CA GLU A 333 12.26 4.11 -17.25
C GLU A 333 12.36 5.64 -17.39
N GLU A 334 11.34 6.30 -17.97
CA GLU A 334 11.26 7.77 -17.97
C GLU A 334 11.21 8.34 -16.54
N LEU A 335 10.39 7.75 -15.68
CA LEU A 335 10.26 8.16 -14.27
C LEU A 335 11.58 7.97 -13.50
N LYS A 336 12.27 6.84 -13.67
CA LYS A 336 13.58 6.60 -13.05
C LYS A 336 14.59 7.68 -13.47
N ARG A 337 14.61 8.03 -14.76
CA ARG A 337 15.46 9.12 -15.27
C ARG A 337 15.12 10.45 -14.62
N ILE A 338 13.84 10.85 -14.63
CA ILE A 338 13.39 12.12 -14.04
C ILE A 338 13.73 12.18 -12.54
N ILE A 339 13.42 11.12 -11.78
CA ILE A 339 13.69 11.04 -10.34
C ILE A 339 15.21 11.14 -10.10
N ARG A 340 16.03 10.43 -10.88
CA ARG A 340 17.49 10.51 -10.79
C ARG A 340 18.00 11.93 -11.04
N ASP A 341 17.48 12.59 -12.06
CA ASP A 341 17.85 13.97 -12.40
C ASP A 341 17.46 14.91 -11.23
N MET A 342 16.27 14.75 -10.64
CA MET A 342 15.81 15.54 -9.48
C MET A 342 16.66 15.30 -8.22
N LEU A 343 17.04 14.05 -7.95
CA LEU A 343 17.85 13.69 -6.78
C LEU A 343 19.33 14.04 -6.93
N SER A 344 19.79 14.41 -8.14
CA SER A 344 21.17 14.87 -8.36
C SER A 344 21.42 16.29 -7.83
N ALA A 345 20.36 17.11 -7.71
CA ALA A 345 20.40 18.42 -7.09
C ALA A 345 20.25 18.31 -5.56
N PRO A 346 20.63 19.36 -4.79
CA PRO A 346 20.34 19.42 -3.36
C PRO A 346 18.85 19.20 -3.10
N HIS A 347 18.53 18.24 -2.25
CA HIS A 347 17.17 17.83 -1.94
C HIS A 347 17.00 17.65 -0.44
N LYS A 348 15.76 17.76 0.04
CA LYS A 348 15.41 17.47 1.42
C LYS A 348 15.67 15.99 1.71
N SER A 349 16.42 15.68 2.76
CA SER A 349 16.53 14.31 3.27
C SER A 349 15.35 13.99 4.18
N PHE A 350 14.97 12.71 4.21
CA PHE A 350 13.95 12.16 5.08
C PHE A 350 14.57 11.13 6.01
N GLN A 351 14.18 11.19 7.29
CA GLN A 351 14.53 10.22 8.33
C GLN A 351 13.24 9.88 9.09
N LEU A 352 12.98 8.59 9.33
CA LEU A 352 11.77 8.17 10.04
C LEU A 352 11.62 8.80 11.43
N GLU A 353 12.73 8.99 12.14
CA GLU A 353 12.73 9.60 13.47
C GLU A 353 12.22 11.05 13.49
N SER A 354 12.32 11.79 12.37
CA SER A 354 11.77 13.16 12.28
C SER A 354 10.24 13.20 12.31
N MET A 355 9.56 12.06 12.12
CA MET A 355 8.10 11.96 12.26
C MET A 355 7.66 11.84 13.72
N ALA A 356 8.60 11.67 14.67
CA ALA A 356 8.30 11.67 16.09
C ALA A 356 8.18 13.09 16.67
N ASP A 357 8.64 14.10 15.93
CA ASP A 357 8.68 15.48 16.41
C ASP A 357 7.26 16.03 16.62
N PRO A 358 6.99 16.68 17.77
CA PRO A 358 5.66 17.18 18.11
C PRO A 358 5.14 18.30 17.19
N GLY A 359 5.98 18.85 16.31
CA GLY A 359 5.55 19.79 15.27
C GLY A 359 4.71 19.16 14.14
N PHE A 360 4.56 17.84 14.14
CA PHE A 360 3.84 17.06 13.13
C PHE A 360 2.64 16.28 13.70
N LYS A 361 2.28 16.50 14.97
CA LYS A 361 1.14 15.86 15.65
C LYS A 361 -0.05 16.79 15.79
#